data_AF-A0A9E3STE9-F1
#
_entry.id   AF-A0A9E3STE9-F1
#
_cell.length_a   1.000
_cell.length_b   1.000
_cell.length_c   1.000
_cell.angle_alpha   90.00
_cell.angle_beta   90.00
_cell.angle_gamma   90.00
#
_symmetry.space_group_name_H-M   'P 1'
#
loop_
_entity.id
_entity.type
_entity.pdbx_description
1 polymer ?
#
loop_
_entity_poly.entity_id
_entity_poly.type
_entity_poly.pdbx_seq_one_letter_code
_entity_poly.pdbx_strand_id
1 'polypeptide(L)'
;MKFWRKLRALITISAGTLMVFTVIQAFPIWRYLPVMDPRNPPVRYEVQWSSAEADTLMHTICYTCHSNETEYPLYLRFAPASWIAAQHVNEGRAHLNFSEQPLDTLNPDLLIAMIRADLMPPHIYRLAHPEANLTAAQKEILIRSIRDTFVRATVLAAATDAPCGPEVVLASSQRQPDSPPHCRESRGNPAPVPSQTTGS
;
A
#
# COMPACT_ATOMS: atom_id res chain seq x y z
N MET A 1 62.07 -6.44 -1.53
CA MET A 1 61.28 -7.69 -1.73
C MET A 1 59.91 -7.70 -1.05
N LYS A 2 59.77 -7.31 0.23
CA LYS A 2 58.47 -7.31 0.94
C LYS A 2 57.40 -6.39 0.30
N PHE A 3 57.81 -5.24 -0.24
CA PHE A 3 56.92 -4.28 -0.93
C PHE A 3 56.22 -4.90 -2.14
N TRP A 4 56.98 -5.48 -3.07
CA TRP A 4 56.44 -6.11 -4.29
C TRP A 4 55.51 -7.30 -4.00
N ARG A 5 55.75 -8.05 -2.92
CA ARG A 5 54.85 -9.12 -2.47
C ARG A 5 53.53 -8.57 -1.95
N LYS A 6 53.56 -7.48 -1.17
CA LYS A 6 52.35 -6.77 -0.71
C LYS A 6 51.59 -6.16 -1.89
N LEU A 7 52.29 -5.54 -2.83
CA LEU A 7 51.69 -4.93 -4.03
C LEU A 7 50.99 -5.98 -4.91
N ARG A 8 51.64 -7.11 -5.17
CA ARG A 8 51.01 -8.23 -5.92
C ARG A 8 49.78 -8.76 -5.19
N ALA A 9 49.84 -8.94 -3.87
CA ALA A 9 48.70 -9.40 -3.07
C ALA A 9 47.51 -8.42 -3.15
N LEU A 10 47.78 -7.11 -3.06
CA LEU A 10 46.74 -6.08 -3.20
C LEU A 10 46.09 -6.10 -4.58
N ILE A 11 46.89 -6.23 -5.65
CA ILE A 11 46.39 -6.31 -7.03
C ILE A 11 45.52 -7.57 -7.22
N THR A 12 45.94 -8.72 -6.67
CA THR A 12 45.16 -9.95 -6.78
C THR A 12 43.84 -9.86 -6.01
N ILE A 13 43.85 -9.23 -4.84
CA ILE A 13 42.63 -9.01 -4.04
C ILE A 13 41.68 -8.05 -4.78
N SER A 14 42.20 -6.93 -5.30
CA SER A 14 41.37 -5.96 -6.01
C SER A 14 40.79 -6.54 -7.30
N ALA A 15 41.58 -7.29 -8.07
CA ALA A 15 41.11 -8.00 -9.26
C ALA A 15 40.05 -9.05 -8.92
N GLY A 16 40.24 -9.81 -7.84
CA GLY A 16 39.26 -10.78 -7.35
C GLY A 16 37.93 -10.11 -6.96
N THR A 17 37.97 -9.04 -6.17
CA THR A 17 36.77 -8.28 -5.78
C THR A 17 36.04 -7.70 -6.98
N LEU A 18 36.78 -7.12 -7.95
CA LEU A 18 36.18 -6.58 -9.17
C LEU A 18 35.54 -7.68 -10.02
N MET A 19 36.18 -8.85 -10.15
CA MET A 19 35.62 -10.00 -10.86
C MET A 19 34.32 -10.46 -10.21
N VAL A 20 34.30 -10.62 -8.89
CA VAL A 20 33.09 -11.01 -8.14
C VAL A 20 31.98 -9.97 -8.31
N PHE A 21 32.28 -8.68 -8.20
CA PHE A 21 31.30 -7.61 -8.41
C PHE A 21 30.71 -7.67 -9.82
N THR A 22 31.55 -7.78 -10.85
CA THR A 22 31.11 -7.89 -12.26
C THR A 22 30.22 -9.12 -12.46
N VAL A 23 30.60 -10.27 -11.89
CA VAL A 23 29.77 -11.48 -11.93
C VAL A 23 28.41 -11.22 -11.28
N ILE A 24 28.36 -10.64 -10.08
CA ILE A 24 27.11 -10.33 -9.37
C ILE A 24 26.21 -9.41 -10.21
N GLN A 25 26.77 -8.37 -10.85
CA GLN A 25 25.97 -7.46 -11.69
C GLN A 25 25.51 -8.11 -13.00
N ALA A 26 26.30 -9.05 -13.56
CA ALA A 26 25.96 -9.77 -14.79
C ALA A 26 24.81 -10.78 -14.61
N PHE A 27 24.54 -11.21 -13.37
CA PHE A 27 23.39 -12.03 -13.02
C PHE A 27 22.29 -11.16 -12.40
N PRO A 28 21.32 -10.66 -13.20
CA PRO A 28 20.27 -9.74 -12.73
C PRO A 28 19.27 -10.46 -11.81
N ILE A 29 19.64 -10.64 -10.54
CA ILE A 29 18.82 -11.34 -9.54
C ILE A 29 17.44 -10.69 -9.37
N TRP A 30 17.33 -9.38 -9.59
CA TRP A 30 16.06 -8.64 -9.55
C TRP A 30 14.97 -9.26 -10.44
N ARG A 31 15.33 -9.89 -11.56
CA ARG A 31 14.38 -10.54 -12.49
C ARG A 31 13.71 -11.78 -11.87
N TYR A 32 14.30 -12.35 -10.83
CA TYR A 32 13.77 -13.50 -10.10
C TYR A 32 13.05 -13.11 -8.80
N LEU A 33 12.95 -11.81 -8.48
CA LEU A 33 12.23 -11.30 -7.31
C LEU A 33 10.83 -10.85 -7.74
N PRO A 34 9.76 -11.61 -7.43
CA PRO A 34 8.42 -11.30 -7.94
C PRO A 34 7.90 -9.92 -7.52
N VAL A 35 8.30 -9.47 -6.32
CA VAL A 35 7.93 -8.15 -5.80
C VAL A 35 8.43 -7.00 -6.67
N MET A 36 9.56 -7.19 -7.38
CA MET A 36 10.21 -6.19 -8.23
C MET A 36 9.76 -6.27 -9.70
N ASP A 37 8.74 -7.08 -10.01
CA ASP A 37 8.19 -7.16 -11.38
C ASP A 37 7.51 -5.83 -11.74
N PRO A 38 7.99 -5.10 -12.78
CA PRO A 38 7.42 -3.81 -13.16
C PRO A 38 5.94 -3.86 -13.57
N ARG A 39 5.40 -5.05 -13.83
CA ARG A 39 3.97 -5.23 -14.14
C ARG A 39 3.08 -5.04 -12.92
N ASN A 40 3.64 -5.24 -11.72
CA ASN A 40 2.95 -5.31 -10.44
C ASN A 40 1.78 -6.32 -10.40
N PRO A 41 1.37 -6.77 -9.21
CA PRO A 41 0.08 -7.46 -9.05
C PRO A 41 -1.10 -6.49 -9.28
N PRO A 42 -2.32 -6.99 -9.54
CA PRO A 42 -3.48 -6.13 -9.71
C PRO A 42 -3.83 -5.39 -8.42
N VAL A 43 -4.40 -4.19 -8.53
CA VAL A 43 -4.99 -3.46 -7.41
C VAL A 43 -6.41 -3.98 -7.18
N ARG A 44 -6.71 -4.49 -5.98
CA ARG A 44 -8.02 -5.04 -5.61
C ARG A 44 -8.89 -4.03 -4.86
N TYR A 45 -8.25 -3.17 -4.07
CA TYR A 45 -8.89 -2.13 -3.29
C TYR A 45 -8.24 -0.79 -3.61
N GLU A 46 -9.09 0.22 -3.74
CA GLU A 46 -8.67 1.60 -3.95
C GLU A 46 -9.21 2.45 -2.81
N VAL A 47 -8.35 3.23 -2.17
CA VAL A 47 -8.74 4.06 -1.03
C VAL A 47 -8.90 5.49 -1.53
N GLN A 48 -10.13 5.99 -1.45
CA GLN A 48 -10.36 7.41 -1.70
C GLN A 48 -9.93 8.21 -0.48
N TRP A 49 -8.83 8.95 -0.58
CA TRP A 49 -8.38 9.83 0.50
C TRP A 49 -9.24 11.10 0.58
N SER A 50 -9.22 11.77 1.74
CA SER A 50 -10.14 12.88 2.03
C SER A 50 -9.91 14.15 1.19
N SER A 51 -8.75 14.29 0.54
CA SER A 51 -8.43 15.41 -0.35
C SER A 51 -7.42 14.98 -1.42
N ALA A 52 -7.37 15.71 -2.54
CA ALA A 52 -6.39 15.47 -3.62
C ALA A 52 -4.93 15.65 -3.15
N GLU A 53 -4.69 16.55 -2.20
CA GLU A 53 -3.37 16.73 -1.60
C GLU A 53 -2.97 15.53 -0.75
N ALA A 54 -3.89 15.01 0.07
CA ALA A 54 -3.64 13.82 0.88
C ALA A 54 -3.45 12.57 0.01
N ASP A 55 -4.23 12.45 -1.05
CA ASP A 55 -4.11 11.39 -2.06
C ASP A 55 -2.70 11.39 -2.68
N THR A 56 -2.24 12.55 -3.15
CA THR A 56 -0.88 12.72 -3.69
C THR A 56 0.19 12.33 -2.66
N LEU A 57 0.05 12.76 -1.40
CA LEU A 57 1.00 12.40 -0.35
C LEU A 57 0.99 10.90 -0.03
N MET A 58 -0.18 10.28 -0.02
CA MET A 58 -0.30 8.85 0.24
C MET A 58 0.36 8.02 -0.87
N HIS A 59 0.12 8.39 -2.13
CA HIS A 59 0.69 7.69 -3.28
C HIS A 59 2.22 7.83 -3.32
N THR A 60 2.73 9.03 -3.01
CA THR A 60 4.18 9.30 -3.09
C THR A 60 4.97 8.72 -1.92
N ILE A 61 4.42 8.73 -0.70
CA ILE A 61 5.16 8.37 0.52
C ILE A 61 4.82 6.96 1.02
N CYS A 62 3.56 6.54 0.90
CA CYS A 62 3.09 5.29 1.51
C CYS A 62 2.95 4.17 0.48
N TYR A 63 2.32 4.43 -0.66
CA TYR A 63 2.00 3.38 -1.65
C TYR A 63 3.23 2.81 -2.32
N THR A 64 4.29 3.61 -2.47
CA THR A 64 5.59 3.14 -2.97
C THR A 64 6.08 1.87 -2.25
N CYS A 65 5.77 1.69 -0.96
CA CYS A 65 6.15 0.47 -0.21
C CYS A 65 4.96 -0.38 0.24
N HIS A 66 3.77 0.21 0.39
CA HIS A 66 2.57 -0.42 0.97
C HIS A 66 1.43 -0.61 -0.04
N SER A 67 1.69 -0.62 -1.34
CA SER A 67 0.68 -0.96 -2.34
C SER A 67 1.27 -1.76 -3.50
N ASN A 68 0.41 -2.26 -4.39
CA ASN A 68 0.81 -2.88 -5.66
C ASN A 68 1.10 -1.83 -6.75
N GLU A 69 1.23 -0.55 -6.42
CA GLU A 69 1.53 0.52 -7.37
C GLU A 69 2.97 1.01 -7.23
N THR A 70 3.85 0.19 -6.65
CA THR A 70 5.26 0.52 -6.50
C THR A 70 5.92 0.68 -7.87
N GLU A 71 6.55 1.83 -8.07
CA GLU A 71 7.45 2.05 -9.19
C GLU A 71 8.90 1.77 -8.77
N TYR A 72 9.61 0.99 -9.58
CA TYR A 72 11.02 0.65 -9.33
C TYR A 72 11.94 1.42 -10.30
N PRO A 73 12.62 2.48 -9.84
CA PRO A 73 13.64 3.16 -10.63
C PRO A 73 14.71 2.21 -11.17
N LEU A 74 15.33 2.58 -12.30
CA LEU A 74 16.33 1.74 -12.97
C LEU A 74 17.50 1.35 -12.05
N TYR A 75 17.93 2.24 -11.15
CA TYR A 75 19.04 1.96 -10.23
C TYR A 75 18.71 0.83 -9.24
N LEU A 76 17.44 0.58 -8.93
CA LEU A 76 16.99 -0.54 -8.10
C LEU A 76 17.02 -1.88 -8.84
N ARG A 77 17.48 -1.93 -10.09
CA ARG A 77 17.73 -3.20 -10.81
C ARG A 77 19.12 -3.76 -10.53
N PHE A 78 20.01 -3.01 -9.90
CA PHE A 78 21.39 -3.43 -9.63
C PHE A 78 21.59 -3.85 -8.17
N ALA A 79 22.49 -4.80 -7.93
CA ALA A 79 22.82 -5.24 -6.59
C ALA A 79 23.77 -4.24 -5.91
N PRO A 80 23.71 -4.08 -4.57
CA PRO A 80 22.80 -4.73 -3.63
C PRO A 80 21.43 -4.02 -3.48
N ALA A 81 21.24 -2.88 -4.15
CA ALA A 81 20.04 -2.05 -3.99
C ALA A 81 18.73 -2.81 -4.30
N SER A 82 18.74 -3.63 -5.35
CA SER A 82 17.59 -4.47 -5.73
C SER A 82 17.14 -5.42 -4.62
N TRP A 83 18.08 -6.02 -3.89
CA TRP A 83 17.78 -6.98 -2.82
C TRP A 83 17.21 -6.28 -1.60
N ILE A 84 17.82 -5.16 -1.22
CA ILE A 84 17.38 -4.35 -0.08
C ILE A 84 15.97 -3.81 -0.33
N ALA A 85 15.73 -3.24 -1.51
CA ALA A 85 14.41 -2.73 -1.89
C ALA A 85 13.36 -3.85 -1.92
N ALA A 86 13.66 -4.99 -2.55
CA ALA A 86 12.75 -6.13 -2.60
C ALA A 86 12.39 -6.64 -1.21
N GLN A 87 13.37 -6.74 -0.31
CA GLN A 87 13.15 -7.16 1.07
C GLN A 87 12.23 -6.18 1.80
N HIS A 88 12.55 -4.88 1.78
CA HIS A 88 11.76 -3.87 2.50
C HIS A 88 10.34 -3.71 1.94
N VAL A 89 10.15 -3.77 0.61
CA VAL A 89 8.81 -3.69 0.04
C VAL A 89 7.99 -4.95 0.36
N ASN A 90 8.60 -6.15 0.31
CA ASN A 90 7.90 -7.36 0.74
C ASN A 90 7.48 -7.31 2.21
N GLU A 91 8.39 -6.89 3.09
CA GLU A 91 8.10 -6.76 4.53
C GLU A 91 7.03 -5.69 4.78
N GLY A 92 7.12 -4.55 4.11
CA GLY A 92 6.12 -3.49 4.17
C GLY A 92 4.73 -3.98 3.75
N ARG A 93 4.64 -4.63 2.59
CA ARG A 93 3.39 -5.21 2.07
C ARG A 93 2.84 -6.36 2.92
N ALA A 94 3.71 -7.10 3.62
CA ALA A 94 3.28 -8.16 4.54
C ALA A 94 2.61 -7.59 5.80
N HIS A 95 3.00 -6.40 6.24
CA HIS A 95 2.36 -5.70 7.36
C HIS A 95 1.14 -4.86 6.95
N LEU A 96 1.20 -4.26 5.75
CA LEU A 96 0.16 -3.39 5.23
C LEU A 96 0.27 -3.30 3.70
N ASN A 97 -0.80 -3.66 2.99
CA ASN A 97 -0.94 -3.48 1.55
C ASN A 97 -2.31 -2.87 1.21
N PHE A 98 -2.32 -1.58 0.87
CA PHE A 98 -3.54 -0.84 0.49
C PHE A 98 -4.25 -1.41 -0.74
N SER A 99 -3.51 -2.07 -1.63
CA SER A 99 -4.08 -2.67 -2.84
C SER A 99 -4.72 -4.03 -2.60
N GLU A 100 -4.42 -4.72 -1.50
CA GLU A 100 -4.87 -6.10 -1.23
C GLU A 100 -5.78 -6.22 -0.01
N GLN A 101 -5.89 -5.17 0.82
CA GLN A 101 -6.68 -5.18 2.04
C GLN A 101 -7.83 -4.17 1.95
N PRO A 102 -9.07 -4.56 2.30
CA PRO A 102 -10.16 -3.60 2.43
C PRO A 102 -9.90 -2.67 3.63
N LEU A 103 -10.37 -1.43 3.51
CA LEU A 103 -10.08 -0.35 4.46
C LEU A 103 -10.53 -0.66 5.91
N ASP A 104 -11.60 -1.43 6.08
CA ASP A 104 -12.16 -1.86 7.37
C ASP A 104 -11.27 -2.86 8.12
N THR A 105 -10.35 -3.55 7.44
CA THR A 105 -9.37 -4.44 8.07
C THR A 105 -8.12 -3.71 8.56
N LEU A 106 -7.95 -2.45 8.19
CA LEU A 106 -6.79 -1.65 8.55
C LEU A 106 -6.99 -0.99 9.93
N ASN A 107 -5.89 -0.78 10.65
CA ASN A 107 -5.92 -0.11 11.95
C ASN A 107 -5.46 1.37 11.81
N PRO A 108 -6.38 2.35 11.76
CA PRO A 108 -6.02 3.75 11.56
C PRO A 108 -5.16 4.31 12.69
N ASP A 109 -5.36 3.85 13.93
CA ASP A 109 -4.58 4.32 15.08
C ASP A 109 -3.12 3.87 14.98
N LEU A 110 -2.88 2.64 14.50
CA LEU A 110 -1.53 2.14 14.24
C LEU A 110 -0.85 2.95 13.13
N LEU A 111 -1.54 3.20 12.02
CA LEU A 111 -1.01 4.02 10.91
C LEU A 111 -0.62 5.42 11.41
N ILE A 112 -1.52 6.08 12.15
CA ILE A 112 -1.28 7.40 12.73
C ILE A 112 -0.11 7.37 13.73
N ALA A 113 -0.01 6.32 14.56
CA ALA A 113 1.07 6.17 15.53
C ALA A 113 2.44 6.04 14.83
N MET A 114 2.54 5.27 13.75
CA MET A 114 3.78 5.11 12.99
C MET A 114 4.26 6.44 12.35
N ILE A 115 3.33 7.25 11.85
CA ILE A 115 3.62 8.59 11.30
C ILE A 115 4.08 9.54 12.41
N ARG A 116 3.37 9.56 13.55
CA ARG A 116 3.70 10.41 14.70
C ARG A 116 5.05 10.06 15.33
N ALA A 117 5.39 8.79 15.34
CA ALA A 117 6.64 8.28 15.91
C ALA A 117 7.85 8.41 14.96
N ASP A 118 7.69 8.99 13.77
CA ASP A 118 8.76 9.12 12.77
C ASP A 118 9.36 7.77 12.35
N LEU A 119 8.59 6.68 12.52
CA LEU A 119 8.98 5.31 12.15
C LEU A 119 8.69 5.03 10.67
N MET A 120 7.80 5.82 10.07
CA MET A 120 7.48 5.79 8.64
C MET A 120 7.63 7.20 8.03
N PRO A 121 8.52 7.40 7.03
CA PRO A 121 9.50 6.44 6.52
C PRO A 121 10.66 6.18 7.52
N PRO A 122 11.26 4.97 7.53
CA PRO A 122 12.39 4.64 8.41
C PRO A 122 13.55 5.62 8.26
N HIS A 123 14.26 5.90 9.35
CA HIS A 123 15.37 6.87 9.36
C HIS A 123 16.44 6.58 8.31
N ILE A 124 16.84 5.31 8.15
CA ILE A 124 17.86 4.91 7.16
C ILE A 124 17.43 5.22 5.72
N TYR A 125 16.14 5.10 5.42
CA TYR A 125 15.57 5.45 4.13
C TYR A 125 15.65 6.96 3.91
N ARG A 126 15.27 7.76 4.91
CA ARG A 126 15.34 9.23 4.86
C ARG A 126 16.76 9.78 4.68
N LEU A 127 17.79 9.06 5.12
CA LEU A 127 19.19 9.45 4.87
C LEU A 127 19.56 9.37 3.38
N ALA A 128 19.04 8.37 2.66
CA ALA A 128 19.23 8.23 1.23
C ALA A 128 18.20 9.02 0.40
N HIS A 129 17.03 9.29 1.00
CA HIS A 129 15.87 9.95 0.39
C HIS A 129 15.38 11.13 1.25
N PRO A 130 16.09 12.27 1.27
CA PRO A 130 15.67 13.44 2.04
C PRO A 130 14.28 13.96 1.63
N GLU A 131 13.89 13.77 0.37
CA GLU A 131 12.58 14.10 -0.18
C GLU A 131 11.43 13.32 0.48
N ALA A 132 11.71 12.14 1.05
CA ALA A 132 10.73 11.34 1.76
C ALA A 132 10.53 11.80 3.22
N ASN A 133 11.26 12.82 3.66
CA ASN A 133 11.14 13.32 5.02
C ASN A 133 9.88 14.19 5.17
N LEU A 134 8.91 13.67 5.91
CA LEU A 134 7.64 14.34 6.15
C LEU A 134 7.81 15.60 7.00
N THR A 135 7.42 16.75 6.44
CA THR A 135 7.27 18.00 7.19
C THR A 135 6.10 17.90 8.19
N ALA A 136 6.09 18.75 9.21
CA ALA A 136 4.99 18.80 10.18
C ALA A 136 3.62 19.02 9.50
N ALA A 137 3.57 19.86 8.46
CA ALA A 137 2.36 20.10 7.69
C ALA A 137 1.89 18.84 6.94
N GLN A 138 2.80 18.13 6.25
CA GLN A 138 2.46 16.89 5.54
C GLN A 138 2.01 15.78 6.49
N LYS A 139 2.65 15.64 7.67
CA LYS A 139 2.20 14.69 8.70
C LYS A 139 0.77 14.98 9.13
N GLU A 140 0.43 16.23 9.37
CA GLU A 140 -0.92 16.63 9.79
C GLU A 140 -1.95 16.36 8.68
N ILE A 141 -1.61 16.62 7.41
CA ILE A 141 -2.47 16.28 6.27
C ILE A 141 -2.74 14.77 6.21
N LEU A 142 -1.69 13.95 6.30
CA LEU A 142 -1.82 12.49 6.29
C LEU A 142 -2.65 11.97 7.47
N ILE A 143 -2.35 12.43 8.69
CA ILE A 143 -3.06 12.00 9.91
C ILE A 143 -4.54 12.37 9.84
N ARG A 144 -4.85 13.60 9.41
CA ARG A 144 -6.22 14.04 9.20
C ARG A 144 -6.92 13.20 8.15
N SER A 145 -6.27 12.98 7.02
CA SER A 145 -6.87 12.22 5.93
C SER A 145 -7.15 10.77 6.30
N ILE A 146 -6.23 10.11 7.01
CA ILE A 146 -6.45 8.76 7.55
C ILE A 146 -7.67 8.77 8.47
N ARG A 147 -7.75 9.70 9.44
CA ARG A 147 -8.90 9.78 10.34
C ARG A 147 -10.22 9.95 9.59
N ASP A 148 -10.28 10.94 8.70
CA ASP A 148 -11.50 11.30 7.97
C ASP A 148 -11.94 10.17 7.02
N THR A 149 -10.98 9.50 6.39
CA THR A 149 -11.26 8.40 5.45
C THR A 149 -11.85 7.18 6.16
N PHE A 150 -11.31 6.82 7.33
CA PHE A 150 -11.84 5.70 8.13
C PHE A 150 -13.18 6.05 8.79
N VAL A 151 -13.36 7.28 9.28
CA VAL A 151 -14.68 7.73 9.78
C VAL A 151 -15.70 7.71 8.65
N ARG A 152 -15.37 8.22 7.47
CA ARG A 152 -16.27 8.18 6.31
C ARG A 152 -16.63 6.73 5.94
N ALA A 153 -15.66 5.82 5.92
CA ALA A 153 -15.90 4.42 5.62
C ALA A 153 -16.84 3.75 6.63
N THR A 154 -16.65 3.98 7.93
CA THR A 154 -17.54 3.44 8.98
C THR A 154 -18.95 4.01 8.90
N VAL A 155 -19.11 5.31 8.61
CA VAL A 155 -20.43 5.93 8.40
C VAL A 155 -21.12 5.37 7.16
N LEU A 156 -20.39 5.19 6.06
CA LEU A 156 -20.94 4.60 4.84
C LEU A 156 -21.38 3.15 5.05
N ALA A 157 -20.59 2.34 5.76
CA ALA A 157 -20.94 0.97 6.12
C ALA A 157 -22.19 0.92 7.02
N ALA A 158 -22.26 1.80 8.03
CA ALA A 158 -23.42 1.89 8.91
C ALA A 158 -24.69 2.34 8.17
N ALA A 159 -24.56 3.22 7.16
CA ALA A 159 -25.67 3.66 6.33
C ALA A 159 -26.19 2.56 5.39
N THR A 160 -25.33 1.64 4.94
CA THR A 160 -25.73 0.49 4.11
C THR A 160 -26.43 -0.61 4.91
N ASP A 161 -26.14 -0.73 6.21
CA ASP A 161 -26.72 -1.76 7.09
C ASP A 161 -27.95 -1.27 7.88
N ALA A 162 -28.32 0.01 7.75
CA ALA A 162 -29.49 0.56 8.42
C ALA A 162 -30.78 -0.09 7.86
N PRO A 163 -31.66 -0.65 8.71
CA PRO A 163 -32.95 -1.14 8.24
C PRO A 163 -33.72 0.01 7.61
N CYS A 164 -34.18 -0.18 6.38
CA CYS A 164 -35.09 0.75 5.70
C CYS A 164 -36.41 0.82 6.48
N GLY A 165 -36.45 1.63 7.53
CA GLY A 165 -37.58 1.81 8.42
C GLY A 165 -37.91 3.31 8.57
N PRO A 166 -39.18 3.66 8.84
CA PRO A 166 -39.67 5.04 8.82
C PRO A 166 -39.12 5.92 9.96
N GLU A 167 -38.30 5.40 10.87
CA GLU A 167 -37.90 6.10 12.09
C GLU A 167 -36.86 7.22 11.87
N VAL A 168 -36.13 7.20 10.75
CA VAL A 168 -35.08 8.19 10.47
C VAL A 168 -35.63 9.52 9.90
N VAL A 169 -36.93 9.63 9.62
CA VAL A 169 -37.52 10.86 9.06
C VAL A 169 -37.63 12.01 10.09
N LEU A 170 -37.46 11.74 11.40
CA LEU A 170 -37.68 12.78 12.43
C LEU A 170 -36.42 13.50 12.95
N ALA A 171 -35.20 13.09 12.58
CA ALA A 171 -33.98 13.70 13.11
C ALA A 171 -33.28 14.71 12.15
N SER A 172 -33.77 14.89 10.92
CA SER A 172 -33.11 15.74 9.91
C SER A 172 -34.06 16.76 9.28
N SER A 173 -34.83 17.48 10.09
CA SER A 173 -35.42 18.74 9.65
C SER A 173 -34.33 19.81 9.72
N GLN A 174 -33.70 20.15 8.58
CA GLN A 174 -33.09 21.46 8.23
C GLN A 174 -32.12 21.40 7.02
N ARG A 175 -32.02 20.29 6.26
CA ARG A 175 -31.36 20.33 4.93
C ARG A 175 -32.10 19.45 3.93
N GLN A 176 -32.70 20.06 2.91
CA GLN A 176 -33.23 19.36 1.74
C GLN A 176 -32.08 18.66 1.00
N PRO A 177 -32.15 17.35 0.75
CA PRO A 177 -31.32 16.70 -0.26
C PRO A 177 -32.04 16.75 -1.61
N ASP A 178 -31.34 17.26 -2.63
CA ASP A 178 -31.68 17.05 -4.02
C ASP A 178 -31.49 15.55 -4.34
N SER A 179 -32.61 14.87 -4.54
CA SER A 179 -32.76 13.46 -4.97
C SER A 179 -32.56 12.38 -3.89
N PRO A 180 -33.56 11.50 -3.66
CA PRO A 180 -33.42 10.38 -2.73
C PRO A 180 -32.55 9.25 -3.34
N PRO A 181 -31.75 8.53 -2.53
CA PRO A 181 -31.09 7.31 -2.99
C PRO A 181 -32.15 6.26 -3.33
N HIS A 182 -32.14 5.77 -4.58
CA HIS A 182 -32.99 4.68 -5.01
C HIS A 182 -32.62 3.40 -4.24
N CYS A 183 -33.44 3.04 -3.25
CA CYS A 183 -33.37 1.74 -2.60
C CYS A 183 -33.80 0.66 -3.60
N ARG A 184 -32.91 -0.28 -3.89
CA ARG A 184 -33.22 -1.47 -4.70
C ARG A 184 -33.85 -2.51 -3.79
N GLU A 185 -35.17 -2.68 -3.90
CA GLU A 185 -35.93 -3.66 -3.14
C GLU A 185 -35.43 -5.08 -3.42
N SER A 186 -34.92 -5.76 -2.40
CA SER A 186 -34.58 -7.18 -2.45
C SER A 186 -35.87 -7.97 -2.54
N ARG A 187 -36.27 -8.32 -3.78
CA ARG A 187 -37.33 -9.31 -3.99
C ARG A 187 -36.90 -10.60 -3.28
N GLY A 188 -37.66 -10.97 -2.25
CA GLY A 188 -37.50 -12.24 -1.55
C GLY A 188 -37.49 -13.40 -2.54
N ASN A 189 -36.60 -14.37 -2.30
CA ASN A 189 -36.61 -15.62 -3.02
C ASN A 189 -38.01 -16.24 -2.96
N PRO A 190 -38.66 -16.55 -4.09
CA PRO A 190 -39.88 -17.34 -4.05
C PRO A 190 -39.55 -18.75 -3.51
N ALA A 191 -40.45 -19.26 -2.68
CA ALA A 191 -40.38 -20.58 -2.07
C ALA A 191 -40.12 -21.71 -3.11
N PRO A 192 -39.47 -22.81 -2.72
CA PRO A 192 -39.19 -23.92 -3.63
C PRO A 192 -40.49 -24.57 -4.12
N VAL A 193 -40.63 -24.67 -5.45
CA VAL A 193 -41.70 -25.40 -6.14
C VAL A 193 -41.51 -26.91 -5.91
N PRO A 194 -42.56 -27.69 -5.57
CA PRO A 194 -42.43 -29.12 -5.37
C PRO A 194 -42.17 -29.85 -6.69
N SER A 195 -41.22 -30.77 -6.65
CA SER A 195 -40.80 -31.64 -7.75
C SER A 195 -41.92 -32.57 -8.19
N GLN A 196 -42.41 -32.40 -9.42
CA GLN A 196 -43.23 -33.43 -10.06
C GLN A 196 -42.33 -34.54 -10.58
N THR A 197 -42.47 -35.70 -9.95
CA THR A 197 -42.09 -37.00 -10.46
C THR A 197 -43.12 -37.44 -11.48
N THR A 198 -42.70 -37.68 -12.73
CA THR A 198 -43.45 -38.54 -13.65
C THR A 198 -42.45 -39.44 -14.34
N GLY A 199 -42.47 -40.72 -13.96
CA GLY A 199 -41.86 -41.79 -14.72
C GLY A 199 -42.77 -42.24 -15.85
N SER A 200 -42.16 -42.64 -16.96
CA SER A 200 -42.38 -43.88 -17.74
C SER A 200 -41.47 -43.82 -18.95
#